data_AF-A0A1G9UPZ3-F1
#
_entry.id   AF-A0A1G9UPZ3-F1
#
_cell.length_a   1.000
_cell.length_b   1.000
_cell.length_c   1.000
_cell.angle_alpha   90.00
_cell.angle_beta   90.00
_cell.angle_gamma   90.00
#
_symmetry.space_group_name_H-M   'P 1'
#
loop_
_entity.id
_entity.type
_entity.pdbx_description
1 polymer ?
#
loop_
_entity_poly.entity_id
_entity_poly.type
_entity_poly.pdbx_seq_one_letter_code
_entity_poly.pdbx_strand_id
1 'polypeptide(L)'
;MIMKPIQTFIINVEKRIERKQHSLEQFNNKPEFDVKIIKAVENKNGAVGLWRTIVHIIEHLTPDETDYILICEDDHQFTKEYNRSKLISDIEEAKRNGADILSGGVSWFGEALQLSSNLFWLHQFTGLQFTIIFKNFFRKILETEFKDHDITDRKIATLTDNKFLMYPFISIQKEFGYSDVTAKNNTKGYVNKLFKDASIVLHKLAKIRGYYQEVPEDHIAIEEEYENITIPTYIINRSDRPEQLQHISQQFEHRNEFEVRIIEACQHTNKARDLWNSILKVIHSAIQNDDDVIIICTADHEFTGNYRKAYLLKNIIEAHQQGLNLLLGGIGGFEQAVPVTKNRLWTDTFQRAQFMVIYKPFFQNILDEPFSDNDTADAKFSEMTSNKMVLYPFISVQKDFGYSGIANSDHEPGRKIPEHFEDSNLRLNTLTNADQKYKAMDIQMSNKTLMEHPGL
;
A
#
# COMPACT_ATOMS: atom_id res chain seq x y z
N MET A 1 -23.40 -16.78 25.16
CA MET A 1 -24.20 -15.53 25.20
C MET A 1 -25.05 -15.47 23.95
N ILE A 2 -26.34 -15.15 24.08
CA ILE A 2 -27.18 -14.84 22.91
C ILE A 2 -26.77 -13.44 22.45
N MET A 3 -26.13 -13.36 21.29
CA MET A 3 -25.70 -12.08 20.70
C MET A 3 -26.94 -11.28 20.28
N LYS A 4 -27.00 -9.99 20.64
CA LYS A 4 -28.03 -9.08 20.14
C LYS A 4 -27.88 -8.94 18.61
N PRO A 5 -28.97 -8.90 17.83
CA PRO A 5 -28.89 -8.59 16.41
C PRO A 5 -28.20 -7.25 16.16
N ILE A 6 -27.46 -7.17 15.06
CA ILE A 6 -26.77 -5.96 14.61
C ILE A 6 -27.81 -4.99 14.07
N GLN A 7 -27.92 -3.80 14.67
CA GLN A 7 -28.80 -2.75 14.16
C GLN A 7 -28.33 -2.34 12.76
N THR A 8 -29.20 -2.56 11.77
CA THR A 8 -28.87 -2.46 10.36
C THR A 8 -29.78 -1.46 9.69
N PHE A 9 -29.19 -0.38 9.16
CA PHE A 9 -29.91 0.68 8.46
C PHE A 9 -29.59 0.63 6.97
N ILE A 10 -30.58 0.22 6.18
CA ILE A 10 -30.47 0.18 4.72
C ILE A 10 -30.95 1.51 4.17
N ILE A 11 -30.04 2.28 3.58
CA ILE A 11 -30.32 3.59 2.99
C ILE A 11 -30.83 3.39 1.58
N ASN A 12 -32.07 3.81 1.31
CA ASN A 12 -32.72 3.67 0.01
C ASN A 12 -33.37 4.98 -0.41
N VAL A 13 -33.23 5.32 -1.69
CA VAL A 13 -34.03 6.39 -2.31
C VAL A 13 -35.37 5.80 -2.70
N GLU A 14 -36.47 6.38 -2.22
CA GLU A 14 -37.83 5.80 -2.27
C GLU A 14 -38.28 5.37 -3.67
N LYS A 15 -37.85 6.08 -4.71
CA LYS A 15 -38.16 5.75 -6.12
C LYS A 15 -37.49 4.46 -6.64
N ARG A 16 -36.46 3.94 -5.96
CA ARG A 16 -35.68 2.76 -6.37
C ARG A 16 -36.24 1.47 -5.77
N ILE A 17 -37.43 1.11 -6.22
CA ILE A 17 -38.22 -0.02 -5.68
C ILE A 17 -37.46 -1.36 -5.84
N GLU A 18 -36.80 -1.57 -6.97
CA GLU A 18 -36.03 -2.78 -7.28
C GLU A 18 -34.77 -2.93 -6.40
N ARG A 19 -34.11 -1.82 -6.05
CA ARG A 19 -32.95 -1.81 -5.14
C ARG A 19 -33.38 -2.09 -3.70
N LYS A 20 -34.51 -1.52 -3.28
CA LYS A 20 -35.13 -1.84 -2.00
C LYS A 20 -35.48 -3.33 -1.90
N GLN A 21 -36.14 -3.89 -2.92
CA GLN A 21 -36.51 -5.30 -2.96
C GLN A 21 -35.27 -6.19 -2.92
N HIS A 22 -34.25 -5.87 -3.72
CA HIS A 22 -32.98 -6.59 -3.72
C HIS A 22 -32.33 -6.60 -2.33
N SER A 23 -32.30 -5.45 -1.65
CA SER A 23 -31.71 -5.33 -0.32
C SER A 23 -32.45 -6.21 0.69
N LEU A 24 -33.78 -6.18 0.70
CA LEU A 24 -34.59 -7.04 1.58
C LEU A 24 -34.31 -8.53 1.33
N GLU A 25 -34.12 -8.94 0.08
CA GLU A 25 -33.74 -10.31 -0.27
C GLU A 25 -32.34 -10.68 0.24
N GLN A 26 -31.36 -9.76 0.17
CA GLN A 26 -30.00 -10.02 0.68
C GLN A 26 -29.99 -10.31 2.19
N PHE A 27 -30.85 -9.66 2.96
CA PHE A 27 -30.93 -9.84 4.41
C PHE A 27 -31.98 -10.89 4.84
N ASN A 28 -32.72 -11.47 3.91
CA ASN A 28 -33.72 -12.48 4.22
C ASN A 28 -33.07 -13.72 4.88
N ASN A 29 -33.71 -14.24 5.94
CA ASN A 29 -33.22 -15.37 6.73
C ASN A 29 -31.85 -15.16 7.40
N LYS A 30 -31.45 -13.90 7.68
CA LYS A 30 -30.22 -13.56 8.43
C LYS A 30 -30.58 -12.91 9.77
N PRO A 31 -30.97 -13.70 10.80
CA PRO A 31 -31.48 -13.17 12.07
C PRO A 31 -30.44 -12.39 12.89
N GLU A 32 -29.17 -12.46 12.51
CA GLU A 32 -28.09 -11.62 13.05
C GLU A 32 -28.24 -10.13 12.72
N PHE A 33 -29.12 -9.72 11.80
CA PHE A 33 -29.38 -8.33 11.47
C PHE A 33 -30.80 -7.90 11.88
N ASP A 34 -30.90 -6.78 12.60
CA ASP A 34 -32.17 -6.06 12.83
C ASP A 34 -32.30 -4.97 11.77
N VAL A 35 -33.01 -5.27 10.68
CA VAL A 35 -33.05 -4.45 9.47
C VAL A 35 -34.14 -3.39 9.51
N LYS A 36 -33.75 -2.13 9.27
CA LYS A 36 -34.62 -0.98 9.06
C LYS A 36 -34.29 -0.31 7.72
N ILE A 37 -35.30 -0.12 6.87
CA ILE A 37 -35.15 0.68 5.65
C ILE A 37 -35.29 2.16 6.00
N ILE A 38 -34.27 2.95 5.71
CA ILE A 38 -34.24 4.39 5.94
C ILE A 38 -34.37 5.12 4.61
N LYS A 39 -35.32 6.05 4.54
CA LYS A 39 -35.48 6.94 3.39
C LYS A 39 -34.27 7.88 3.33
N ALA A 40 -33.52 7.80 2.23
CA ALA A 40 -32.39 8.70 2.00
C ALA A 40 -32.84 10.16 1.96
N VAL A 41 -32.03 11.04 2.56
CA VAL A 41 -32.22 12.49 2.47
C VAL A 41 -31.95 12.92 1.01
N GLU A 42 -32.97 13.44 0.34
CA GLU A 42 -32.85 13.89 -1.04
C GLU A 42 -31.93 15.12 -1.16
N ASN A 43 -30.98 15.05 -2.09
CA ASN A 43 -30.09 16.15 -2.44
C ASN A 43 -29.69 16.02 -3.91
N LYS A 44 -29.36 17.16 -4.56
CA LYS A 44 -28.81 17.16 -5.93
C LYS A 44 -27.47 16.42 -6.00
N ASN A 45 -26.65 16.52 -4.96
CA ASN A 45 -25.44 15.72 -4.80
C ASN A 45 -25.75 14.50 -3.92
N GLY A 46 -25.69 13.30 -4.51
CA GLY A 46 -25.93 12.05 -3.80
C GLY A 46 -25.02 11.81 -2.59
N ALA A 47 -23.77 12.27 -2.62
CA ALA A 47 -22.84 12.16 -1.49
C ALA A 47 -23.31 12.98 -0.28
N VAL A 48 -23.79 14.20 -0.52
CA VAL A 48 -24.36 15.05 0.55
C VAL A 48 -25.63 14.42 1.12
N GLY A 49 -26.49 13.85 0.25
CA GLY A 49 -27.68 13.12 0.70
C GLY A 49 -27.33 11.91 1.57
N LEU A 50 -26.33 11.12 1.16
CA LEU A 50 -25.84 9.98 1.92
C LEU A 50 -25.27 10.41 3.29
N TRP A 51 -24.40 11.42 3.32
CA TRP A 51 -23.82 11.93 4.57
C TRP A 51 -24.91 12.40 5.55
N ARG A 52 -25.87 13.22 5.08
CA ARG A 52 -26.99 13.69 5.90
C ARG A 52 -27.84 12.55 6.43
N THR A 53 -28.01 11.49 5.65
CA THR A 53 -28.74 10.30 6.09
C THR A 53 -27.99 9.56 7.19
N ILE A 54 -26.65 9.41 7.06
CA ILE A 54 -25.81 8.80 8.12
C ILE A 54 -25.89 9.62 9.41
N VAL A 55 -25.76 10.94 9.32
CA VAL A 55 -25.91 11.84 10.49
C VAL A 55 -27.27 11.66 11.15
N HIS A 56 -28.36 11.66 10.36
CA HIS A 56 -29.71 11.43 10.89
C HIS A 56 -29.86 10.08 11.60
N ILE A 57 -29.28 9.01 11.04
CA ILE A 57 -29.32 7.68 11.65
C ILE A 57 -28.59 7.69 13.01
N ILE A 58 -27.39 8.26 13.06
CA ILE A 58 -26.60 8.32 14.29
C ILE A 58 -27.28 9.20 15.35
N GLU A 59 -27.80 10.36 14.97
CA GLU A 59 -28.36 11.35 15.89
C GLU A 59 -29.74 10.98 16.43
N HIS A 60 -30.58 10.32 15.63
CA HIS A 60 -32.00 10.15 15.96
C HIS A 60 -32.50 8.71 15.99
N LEU A 61 -31.80 7.77 15.34
CA LEU A 61 -32.29 6.39 15.17
C LEU A 61 -31.44 5.35 15.90
N THR A 62 -30.29 5.76 16.43
CA THR A 62 -29.34 4.89 17.13
C THR A 62 -29.52 5.02 18.64
N PRO A 63 -29.93 3.96 19.37
CA PRO A 63 -30.02 3.98 20.82
C PRO A 63 -28.67 4.23 21.50
N ASP A 64 -28.69 4.92 22.64
CA ASP A 64 -27.48 5.32 23.38
C ASP A 64 -26.60 4.13 23.79
N GLU A 65 -27.19 2.97 24.05
CA GLU A 65 -26.47 1.74 24.44
C GLU A 65 -25.86 0.97 23.26
N THR A 66 -25.98 1.48 22.03
CA THR A 66 -25.52 0.79 20.82
C THR A 66 -24.02 0.93 20.63
N ASP A 67 -23.28 -0.18 20.73
CA ASP A 67 -21.82 -0.22 20.55
C ASP A 67 -21.37 0.06 19.11
N TYR A 68 -22.17 -0.36 18.13
CA TYR A 68 -21.93 -0.16 16.71
C TYR A 68 -23.22 -0.36 15.91
N ILE A 69 -23.28 0.24 14.74
CA ILE A 69 -24.38 0.08 13.77
C ILE A 69 -23.83 -0.39 12.42
N LEU A 70 -24.66 -1.07 11.65
CA LEU A 70 -24.39 -1.34 10.23
C LEU A 70 -25.15 -0.32 9.37
N ILE A 71 -24.41 0.46 8.59
CA ILE A 71 -24.96 1.22 7.47
C ILE A 71 -24.78 0.39 6.20
N CYS A 72 -25.87 0.29 5.43
CA CYS A 72 -25.92 -0.49 4.21
C CYS A 72 -26.52 0.36 3.08
N GLU A 73 -25.90 0.39 1.91
CA GLU A 73 -26.50 1.02 0.72
C GLU A 73 -27.43 0.03 0.03
N ASP A 74 -28.43 0.54 -0.69
CA ASP A 74 -29.43 -0.28 -1.39
C ASP A 74 -28.91 -1.02 -2.64
N ASP A 75 -27.60 -0.95 -2.92
CA ASP A 75 -26.91 -1.81 -3.90
C ASP A 75 -25.98 -2.86 -3.28
N HIS A 76 -25.99 -3.02 -1.96
CA HIS A 76 -25.28 -4.11 -1.30
C HIS A 76 -25.66 -5.48 -1.85
N GLN A 77 -24.66 -6.33 -2.05
CA GLN A 77 -24.83 -7.76 -2.31
C GLN A 77 -23.82 -8.56 -1.48
N PHE A 78 -24.29 -9.60 -0.79
CA PHE A 78 -23.41 -10.55 -0.11
C PHE A 78 -22.64 -11.39 -1.13
N THR A 79 -21.37 -11.66 -0.84
CA THR A 79 -20.57 -12.62 -1.60
C THR A 79 -20.78 -14.03 -1.05
N LYS A 80 -20.20 -15.02 -1.72
CA LYS A 80 -20.14 -16.41 -1.22
C LYS A 80 -19.32 -16.55 0.08
N GLU A 81 -18.50 -15.56 0.41
CA GLU A 81 -17.63 -15.54 1.59
C GLU A 81 -18.38 -15.07 2.85
N TYR A 82 -19.62 -14.59 2.69
CA TYR A 82 -20.46 -14.25 3.83
C TYR A 82 -20.69 -15.46 4.72
N ASN A 83 -20.31 -15.33 5.98
CA ASN A 83 -20.59 -16.29 7.02
C ASN A 83 -20.88 -15.55 8.34
N ARG A 84 -21.97 -15.92 9.03
CA ARG A 84 -22.38 -15.27 10.28
C ARG A 84 -21.28 -15.33 11.35
N SER A 85 -20.67 -16.49 11.57
CA SER A 85 -19.64 -16.66 12.58
C SER A 85 -18.39 -15.86 12.24
N LYS A 86 -18.02 -15.81 10.95
CA LYS A 86 -16.91 -14.98 10.46
C LYS A 86 -17.19 -13.49 10.69
N LEU A 87 -18.36 -12.99 10.27
CA LEU A 87 -18.78 -11.60 10.48
C LEU A 87 -18.62 -11.17 11.95
N ILE A 88 -19.12 -11.99 12.87
CA ILE A 88 -19.05 -11.72 14.31
C ILE A 88 -17.60 -11.71 14.79
N SER A 89 -16.80 -12.69 14.37
CA SER A 89 -15.38 -12.76 14.70
C SER A 89 -14.61 -11.54 14.20
N ASP A 90 -14.86 -11.12 12.95
CA ASP A 90 -14.21 -9.96 12.32
C ASP A 90 -14.59 -8.66 13.05
N ILE A 91 -15.85 -8.49 13.47
CA ILE A 91 -16.31 -7.34 14.26
C ILE A 91 -15.57 -7.28 15.60
N GLU A 92 -15.49 -8.40 16.31
CA GLU A 92 -14.81 -8.46 17.60
C GLU A 92 -13.30 -8.22 17.45
N GLU A 93 -12.69 -8.73 16.38
CA GLU A 93 -11.29 -8.47 16.07
C GLU A 93 -11.03 -6.99 15.74
N ALA A 94 -11.88 -6.38 14.92
CA ALA A 94 -11.79 -4.95 14.63
C ALA A 94 -11.97 -4.11 15.91
N LYS A 95 -12.94 -4.46 16.77
CA LYS A 95 -13.16 -3.80 18.06
C LYS A 95 -11.92 -3.89 18.96
N ARG A 96 -11.28 -5.06 19.06
CA ARG A 96 -10.01 -5.22 19.81
C ARG A 96 -8.89 -4.35 19.25
N ASN A 97 -8.86 -4.17 17.93
CA ASN A 97 -7.92 -3.28 17.23
C ASN A 97 -8.32 -1.80 17.28
N GLY A 98 -9.36 -1.43 18.02
CA GLY A 98 -9.78 -0.05 18.21
C GLY A 98 -10.52 0.55 17.02
N ALA A 99 -11.24 -0.26 16.25
CA ALA A 99 -12.00 0.18 15.07
C ALA A 99 -12.95 1.34 15.33
N ASP A 100 -12.87 2.31 14.43
CA ASP A 100 -13.89 3.33 14.21
C ASP A 100 -14.85 2.90 13.11
N ILE A 101 -14.33 2.20 12.10
CA ILE A 101 -15.12 1.59 11.01
C ILE A 101 -14.58 0.21 10.61
N LEU A 102 -15.50 -0.64 10.13
CA LEU A 102 -15.18 -1.92 9.52
C LEU A 102 -16.02 -2.14 8.26
N SER A 103 -15.37 -2.21 7.10
CA SER A 103 -16.01 -2.40 5.80
C SER A 103 -16.09 -3.88 5.43
N GLY A 104 -17.22 -4.32 4.86
CA GLY A 104 -17.39 -5.69 4.36
C GLY A 104 -16.78 -5.95 2.97
N GLY A 105 -16.34 -4.88 2.30
CA GLY A 105 -15.69 -4.86 1.00
C GLY A 105 -15.51 -3.41 0.53
N VAL A 106 -14.55 -3.13 -0.34
CA VAL A 106 -14.28 -1.79 -0.89
C VAL A 106 -14.02 -1.86 -2.39
N SER A 107 -14.37 -0.79 -3.11
CA SER A 107 -14.17 -0.70 -4.56
C SER A 107 -12.76 -0.23 -4.93
N TRP A 108 -12.09 0.47 -4.03
CA TRP A 108 -10.70 0.91 -4.16
C TRP A 108 -10.12 1.21 -2.79
N PHE A 109 -8.79 1.12 -2.67
CA PHE A 109 -8.03 1.54 -1.50
C PHE A 109 -6.65 2.07 -1.90
N GLY A 110 -6.04 2.87 -1.02
CA GLY A 110 -4.65 3.32 -1.15
C GLY A 110 -3.70 2.23 -0.64
N GLU A 111 -3.18 2.43 0.57
CA GLU A 111 -2.35 1.47 1.27
C GLU A 111 -3.22 0.51 2.10
N ALA A 112 -2.81 -0.76 2.14
CA ALA A 112 -3.42 -1.77 2.98
C ALA A 112 -2.35 -2.56 3.73
N LEU A 113 -2.59 -2.80 5.02
CA LEU A 113 -1.75 -3.63 5.87
C LEU A 113 -2.61 -4.78 6.36
N GLN A 114 -2.24 -6.02 6.03
CA GLN A 114 -2.90 -7.17 6.62
C GLN A 114 -2.59 -7.18 8.11
N LEU A 115 -3.57 -7.45 8.95
CA LEU A 115 -3.38 -7.65 10.39
C LEU A 115 -3.50 -9.13 10.74
N SER A 116 -4.54 -9.79 10.22
CA SER A 116 -4.76 -11.23 10.34
C SER A 116 -5.19 -11.85 9.00
N SER A 117 -5.47 -13.15 8.99
CA SER A 117 -6.05 -13.82 7.81
C SER A 117 -7.40 -13.23 7.39
N ASN A 118 -8.09 -12.53 8.29
CA ASN A 118 -9.45 -12.03 8.08
C ASN A 118 -9.57 -10.50 8.02
N LEU A 119 -8.53 -9.77 8.38
CA LEU A 119 -8.61 -8.33 8.62
C LEU A 119 -7.44 -7.57 7.98
N PHE A 120 -7.78 -6.50 7.27
CA PHE A 120 -6.83 -5.50 6.79
C PHE A 120 -7.11 -4.15 7.44
N TRP A 121 -6.06 -3.42 7.76
CA TRP A 121 -6.08 -1.98 7.98
C TRP A 121 -5.93 -1.24 6.64
N LEU A 122 -6.60 -0.09 6.48
CA LEU A 122 -6.52 0.74 5.27
C LEU A 122 -6.07 2.17 5.56
N HIS A 123 -5.32 2.79 4.63
CA HIS A 123 -5.03 4.23 4.69
C HIS A 123 -6.10 5.11 4.01
N GLN A 124 -6.63 4.68 2.87
CA GLN A 124 -7.70 5.35 2.12
C GLN A 124 -8.59 4.28 1.50
N PHE A 125 -9.88 4.57 1.27
CA PHE A 125 -10.78 3.65 0.57
C PHE A 125 -12.00 4.34 -0.04
N THR A 126 -12.68 3.63 -0.94
CA THR A 126 -14.02 3.98 -1.44
C THR A 126 -14.97 2.79 -1.39
N GLY A 127 -16.27 3.08 -1.35
CA GLY A 127 -17.34 2.09 -1.21
C GLY A 127 -17.79 1.91 0.24
N LEU A 128 -19.06 2.24 0.51
CA LEU A 128 -19.69 2.17 1.83
C LEU A 128 -20.86 1.20 1.91
N GLN A 129 -21.07 0.39 0.85
CA GLN A 129 -22.27 -0.44 0.69
C GLN A 129 -22.55 -1.38 1.85
N PHE A 130 -21.53 -1.78 2.62
CA PHE A 130 -21.65 -2.50 3.87
C PHE A 130 -20.57 -2.02 4.83
N THR A 131 -20.94 -1.15 5.76
CA THR A 131 -20.00 -0.50 6.67
C THR A 131 -20.51 -0.50 8.09
N ILE A 132 -19.75 -1.11 8.99
CA ILE A 132 -20.00 -1.05 10.43
C ILE A 132 -19.32 0.21 10.96
N ILE A 133 -20.07 1.02 11.69
CA ILE A 133 -19.60 2.24 12.35
C ILE A 133 -19.64 2.01 13.86
N PHE A 134 -18.50 2.13 14.53
CA PHE A 134 -18.40 1.94 15.96
C PHE A 134 -18.72 3.23 16.71
N LYS A 135 -19.29 3.10 17.91
CA LYS A 135 -19.79 4.22 18.72
C LYS A 135 -18.76 5.32 18.96
N ASN A 136 -17.49 4.96 19.13
CA ASN A 136 -16.36 5.86 19.33
C ASN A 136 -16.26 6.91 18.21
N PHE A 137 -16.71 6.57 17.00
CA PHE A 137 -16.63 7.41 15.81
C PHE A 137 -17.88 8.26 15.57
N PHE A 138 -19.01 7.96 16.23
CA PHE A 138 -20.28 8.67 16.04
C PHE A 138 -20.13 10.17 16.24
N ARG A 139 -19.55 10.57 17.37
CA ARG A 139 -19.34 11.99 17.71
C ARG A 139 -18.53 12.71 16.63
N LYS A 140 -17.48 12.07 16.12
CA LYS A 140 -16.63 12.66 15.08
C LYS A 140 -17.38 12.85 13.77
N ILE A 141 -18.27 11.93 13.39
CA ILE A 141 -19.16 12.11 12.24
C ILE A 141 -20.12 13.29 12.47
N LEU A 142 -20.79 13.34 13.62
CA LEU A 142 -21.78 14.39 13.95
C LEU A 142 -21.17 15.80 13.97
N GLU A 143 -19.95 15.94 14.50
CA GLU A 143 -19.25 17.24 14.61
C GLU A 143 -18.55 17.66 13.31
N THR A 144 -18.48 16.79 12.30
CA THR A 144 -17.75 17.10 11.06
C THR A 144 -18.58 17.96 10.12
N GLU A 145 -18.00 19.09 9.69
CA GLU A 145 -18.51 19.85 8.56
C GLU A 145 -18.34 19.08 7.24
N PHE A 146 -19.45 18.87 6.53
CA PHE A 146 -19.49 18.22 5.22
C PHE A 146 -19.92 19.21 4.14
N LYS A 147 -19.05 19.42 3.15
CA LYS A 147 -19.22 20.43 2.10
C LYS A 147 -19.77 19.82 0.82
N ASP A 148 -20.30 20.64 -0.08
CA ASP A 148 -20.92 20.16 -1.33
C ASP A 148 -19.97 19.45 -2.30
N HIS A 149 -18.65 19.62 -2.13
CA HIS A 149 -17.61 18.93 -2.90
C HIS A 149 -17.03 17.71 -2.18
N ASP A 150 -17.43 17.44 -0.94
CA ASP A 150 -17.00 16.26 -0.20
C ASP A 150 -17.67 15.01 -0.79
N ILE A 151 -16.93 13.89 -0.76
CA ILE A 151 -17.43 12.56 -1.10
C ILE A 151 -17.44 11.74 0.19
N THR A 152 -18.57 11.10 0.51
CA THR A 152 -18.85 10.48 1.83
C THR A 152 -17.76 9.51 2.27
N ASP A 153 -17.37 8.58 1.40
CA ASP A 153 -16.38 7.54 1.70
C ASP A 153 -14.99 8.11 1.93
N ARG A 154 -14.53 9.00 1.06
CA ARG A 154 -13.26 9.72 1.20
C ARG A 154 -13.25 10.57 2.46
N LYS A 155 -14.35 11.25 2.76
CA LYS A 155 -14.45 12.04 3.99
C LYS A 155 -14.29 11.15 5.21
N ILE A 156 -15.04 10.05 5.30
CA ILE A 156 -14.90 9.06 6.37
C ILE A 156 -13.45 8.56 6.48
N ALA A 157 -12.82 8.22 5.36
CA ALA A 157 -11.44 7.74 5.33
C ALA A 157 -10.44 8.76 5.90
N THR A 158 -10.66 10.07 5.68
CA THR A 158 -9.82 11.15 6.25
C THR A 158 -10.08 11.44 7.72
N LEU A 159 -11.23 11.02 8.25
CA LEU A 159 -11.61 11.29 9.63
C LEU A 159 -11.03 10.27 10.62
N THR A 160 -10.44 9.16 10.18
CA THR A 160 -9.87 8.19 11.13
C THR A 160 -8.73 7.37 10.53
N ASP A 161 -7.78 6.99 11.39
CA ASP A 161 -6.77 5.98 11.10
C ASP A 161 -7.21 4.57 11.53
N ASN A 162 -8.29 4.39 12.31
CA ASN A 162 -8.75 3.08 12.79
C ASN A 162 -9.82 2.48 11.87
N LYS A 163 -9.45 2.32 10.60
CA LYS A 163 -10.34 1.83 9.55
C LYS A 163 -9.90 0.47 9.03
N PHE A 164 -10.82 -0.47 9.08
CA PHE A 164 -10.56 -1.87 8.81
C PHE A 164 -11.46 -2.44 7.72
N LEU A 165 -11.01 -3.53 7.13
CA LEU A 165 -11.65 -4.22 6.03
C LEU A 165 -11.67 -5.72 6.30
N MET A 166 -12.86 -6.30 6.22
CA MET A 166 -13.04 -7.75 6.25
C MET A 166 -12.46 -8.35 4.96
N TYR A 167 -11.64 -9.39 5.13
CA TYR A 167 -11.10 -10.19 4.05
C TYR A 167 -11.37 -11.68 4.30
N PRO A 168 -11.68 -12.49 3.26
CA PRO A 168 -12.20 -12.07 1.97
C PRO A 168 -13.46 -11.18 2.07
N PHE A 169 -13.78 -10.42 1.02
CA PHE A 169 -14.95 -9.53 1.03
C PHE A 169 -16.23 -10.32 1.24
N ILE A 170 -17.01 -9.94 2.24
CA ILE A 170 -18.36 -10.47 2.46
C ILE A 170 -19.41 -9.67 1.69
N SER A 171 -19.07 -8.49 1.19
CA SER A 171 -19.96 -7.57 0.50
C SER A 171 -19.31 -6.95 -0.73
N ILE A 172 -20.10 -6.80 -1.80
CA ILE A 172 -19.80 -5.99 -2.98
C ILE A 172 -21.03 -5.15 -3.36
N GLN A 173 -20.90 -4.29 -4.39
CA GLN A 173 -22.03 -3.58 -4.98
C GLN A 173 -22.59 -4.32 -6.19
N LYS A 174 -23.91 -4.46 -6.25
CA LYS A 174 -24.64 -4.94 -7.42
C LYS A 174 -24.88 -3.79 -8.39
N GLU A 175 -24.64 -4.05 -9.67
CA GLU A 175 -24.96 -3.10 -10.73
C GLU A 175 -26.44 -3.19 -11.12
N PHE A 176 -27.12 -2.04 -11.14
CA PHE A 176 -28.51 -1.90 -11.60
C PHE A 176 -28.61 -1.18 -12.97
N GLY A 177 -27.48 -0.86 -13.59
CA GLY A 177 -27.42 -0.14 -14.87
C GLY A 177 -27.57 1.38 -14.76
N TYR A 178 -27.66 1.92 -13.55
CA TYR A 178 -27.68 3.35 -13.27
C TYR A 178 -27.13 3.66 -11.86
N SER A 179 -26.56 4.85 -11.70
CA SER A 179 -25.98 5.42 -10.48
C SER A 179 -26.23 6.92 -10.49
N ASP A 180 -26.75 7.44 -9.39
CA ASP A 180 -26.99 8.87 -9.19
C ASP A 180 -25.72 9.61 -8.72
N VAL A 181 -24.59 8.90 -8.56
CA VAL A 181 -23.35 9.47 -7.99
C VAL A 181 -22.28 9.73 -9.07
N THR A 182 -22.01 8.75 -9.93
CA THR A 182 -21.00 8.91 -11.00
C THR A 182 -21.45 8.25 -12.30
N ALA A 183 -21.36 8.98 -13.42
CA ALA A 183 -21.74 8.46 -14.73
C ALA A 183 -20.90 7.24 -15.18
N LYS A 184 -19.64 7.15 -14.72
CA LYS A 184 -18.75 6.01 -14.99
C LYS A 184 -19.29 4.70 -14.38
N ASN A 185 -19.98 4.76 -13.24
CA ASN A 185 -20.58 3.58 -12.61
C ASN A 185 -21.75 3.01 -13.40
N ASN A 186 -22.25 3.74 -14.42
CA ASN A 186 -23.31 3.26 -15.32
C ASN A 186 -22.75 2.35 -16.42
N THR A 187 -21.42 2.29 -16.60
CA THR A 187 -20.79 1.36 -17.53
C THR A 187 -20.91 -0.06 -17.00
N LYS A 188 -21.63 -0.90 -17.73
CA LYS A 188 -21.84 -2.32 -17.38
C LYS A 188 -20.50 -3.02 -17.12
N GLY A 189 -20.40 -3.68 -15.97
CA GLY A 189 -19.24 -4.44 -15.51
C GLY A 189 -18.16 -3.59 -14.82
N TYR A 190 -18.27 -2.27 -14.81
CA TYR A 190 -17.23 -1.39 -14.24
C TYR A 190 -17.13 -1.53 -12.72
N VAL A 191 -18.26 -1.47 -11.99
CA VAL A 191 -18.27 -1.55 -10.52
C VAL A 191 -17.85 -2.95 -10.08
N ASN A 192 -18.34 -3.99 -10.76
CA ASN A 192 -17.91 -5.36 -10.51
C ASN A 192 -16.39 -5.53 -10.69
N LYS A 193 -15.81 -4.90 -11.71
CA LYS A 193 -14.37 -4.90 -11.96
C LYS A 193 -13.61 -4.21 -10.83
N LEU A 194 -14.08 -3.08 -10.30
CA LEU A 194 -13.44 -2.37 -9.19
C LEU A 194 -13.27 -3.27 -7.95
N PHE A 195 -14.36 -3.90 -7.48
CA PHE A 195 -14.28 -4.80 -6.32
C PHE A 195 -13.41 -6.03 -6.59
N LYS A 196 -13.47 -6.59 -7.81
CA LYS A 196 -12.64 -7.72 -8.21
C LYS A 196 -11.15 -7.34 -8.19
N ASP A 197 -10.79 -6.21 -8.78
CA ASP A 197 -9.42 -5.72 -8.86
C ASP A 197 -8.88 -5.44 -7.45
N ALA A 198 -9.66 -4.78 -6.58
CA ALA A 198 -9.30 -4.56 -5.18
C ALA A 198 -9.05 -5.88 -4.42
N SER A 199 -9.95 -6.86 -4.58
CA SER A 199 -9.81 -8.18 -3.94
C SER A 199 -8.58 -8.96 -4.44
N ILE A 200 -8.24 -8.85 -5.73
CA ILE A 200 -7.02 -9.45 -6.31
C ILE A 200 -5.77 -8.85 -5.65
N VAL A 201 -5.72 -7.52 -5.49
CA VAL A 201 -4.58 -6.87 -4.85
C VAL A 201 -4.43 -7.34 -3.40
N LEU A 202 -5.50 -7.34 -2.60
CA LEU A 202 -5.46 -7.82 -1.21
C LEU A 202 -5.02 -9.29 -1.11
N HIS A 203 -5.45 -10.14 -2.05
CA HIS A 203 -5.02 -11.53 -2.12
C HIS A 203 -3.51 -11.65 -2.36
N LYS A 204 -2.96 -10.84 -3.28
CA LYS A 204 -1.50 -10.78 -3.50
C LYS A 204 -0.78 -10.37 -2.22
N LEU A 205 -1.23 -9.29 -1.56
CA LEU A 205 -0.64 -8.79 -0.32
C LEU A 205 -0.64 -9.85 0.79
N ALA A 206 -1.75 -10.58 0.95
CA ALA A 206 -1.84 -11.66 1.93
C ALA A 206 -0.85 -12.79 1.64
N LYS A 207 -0.69 -13.17 0.37
CA LYS A 207 0.27 -14.19 -0.05
C LYS A 207 1.71 -13.78 0.23
N ILE A 208 2.07 -12.53 -0.08
CA ILE A 208 3.40 -11.98 0.14
C ILE A 208 3.73 -11.91 1.63
N ARG A 209 2.79 -11.42 2.45
CA ARG A 209 2.98 -11.37 3.90
C ARG A 209 3.17 -12.77 4.47
N GLY A 210 2.35 -13.74 4.05
CA GLY A 210 2.49 -15.13 4.48
C GLY A 210 3.87 -15.72 4.13
N TYR A 211 4.37 -15.47 2.91
CA TYR A 211 5.71 -15.93 2.49
C TYR A 211 6.83 -15.39 3.39
N TYR A 212 6.81 -14.09 3.71
CA TYR A 212 7.88 -13.47 4.48
C TYR A 212 7.75 -13.65 6.01
N GLN A 213 6.57 -13.95 6.54
CA GLN A 213 6.39 -14.29 7.96
C GLN A 213 7.08 -15.60 8.38
N GLU A 214 7.31 -16.50 7.43
CA GLU A 214 8.01 -17.77 7.66
C GLU A 214 9.54 -17.64 7.62
N VAL A 215 10.05 -16.45 7.25
CA VAL A 215 11.49 -16.18 7.19
C VAL A 215 11.92 -15.52 8.51
N PRO A 216 12.85 -16.10 9.29
CA PRO A 216 13.24 -15.56 10.59
C PRO A 216 13.69 -14.09 10.52
N GLU A 217 13.25 -13.26 11.48
CA GLU A 217 13.84 -11.95 11.72
C GLU A 217 15.22 -12.08 12.41
N ASP A 218 16.11 -11.16 12.05
CA ASP A 218 17.56 -11.31 11.96
C ASP A 218 18.39 -11.53 13.23
N HIS A 219 19.61 -12.00 13.00
CA HIS A 219 20.79 -11.88 13.86
C HIS A 219 21.13 -10.40 14.15
N ILE A 220 21.47 -10.07 15.41
CA ILE A 220 22.00 -8.75 15.78
C ILE A 220 23.49 -8.71 15.46
N ALA A 221 23.83 -8.17 14.30
CA ALA A 221 25.22 -7.84 13.95
C ALA A 221 25.60 -6.44 14.47
N ILE A 222 26.81 -6.31 15.03
CA ILE A 222 27.40 -5.05 15.54
C ILE A 222 28.27 -4.37 14.48
N GLU A 223 28.44 -3.03 14.58
CA GLU A 223 29.16 -2.19 13.59
C GLU A 223 30.56 -2.69 13.22
N GLU A 224 31.28 -3.28 14.18
CA GLU A 224 32.62 -3.86 14.01
C GLU A 224 32.64 -5.02 13.00
N GLU A 225 31.52 -5.73 12.80
CA GLU A 225 31.42 -6.86 11.85
C GLU A 225 31.56 -6.42 10.39
N TYR A 226 31.42 -5.13 10.10
CA TYR A 226 31.33 -4.60 8.75
C TYR A 226 32.53 -3.74 8.34
N GLU A 227 33.55 -3.58 9.18
CA GLU A 227 34.66 -2.65 8.92
C GLU A 227 35.36 -2.92 7.59
N ASN A 228 35.56 -4.21 7.28
CA ASN A 228 36.33 -4.68 6.12
C ASN A 228 35.47 -5.06 4.90
N ILE A 229 34.18 -4.72 4.91
CA ILE A 229 33.29 -4.99 3.76
C ILE A 229 33.34 -3.79 2.80
N THR A 230 33.67 -4.09 1.55
CA THR A 230 33.60 -3.15 0.43
C THR A 230 32.78 -3.77 -0.69
N ILE A 231 31.86 -3.00 -1.28
CA ILE A 231 30.96 -3.46 -2.34
C ILE A 231 31.33 -2.77 -3.66
N PRO A 232 31.55 -3.53 -4.75
CA PRO A 232 31.71 -2.97 -6.09
C PRO A 232 30.53 -2.06 -6.46
N THR A 233 30.83 -0.80 -6.72
CA THR A 233 29.82 0.24 -6.94
C THR A 233 30.04 0.92 -8.28
N TYR A 234 29.14 0.65 -9.22
CA TYR A 234 29.22 1.14 -10.59
C TYR A 234 28.33 2.38 -10.74
N ILE A 235 28.94 3.52 -11.01
CA ILE A 235 28.23 4.79 -11.22
C ILE A 235 28.11 5.04 -12.73
N ILE A 236 26.88 5.02 -13.24
CA ILE A 236 26.58 5.35 -14.62
C ILE A 236 26.49 6.87 -14.75
N ASN A 237 27.42 7.46 -15.50
CA ASN A 237 27.49 8.89 -15.74
C ASN A 237 27.58 9.20 -17.25
N ARG A 238 26.97 10.31 -17.68
CA ARG A 238 27.15 10.79 -19.05
C ARG A 238 28.35 11.73 -19.13
N SER A 239 29.19 11.56 -20.14
CA SER A 239 30.38 12.40 -20.35
C SER A 239 30.05 13.87 -20.63
N ASP A 240 28.84 14.17 -21.10
CA ASP A 240 28.32 15.52 -21.34
C ASP A 240 27.75 16.21 -20.08
N ARG A 241 27.87 15.61 -18.89
CA ARG A 241 27.34 16.12 -17.61
C ARG A 241 28.39 16.18 -16.49
N PRO A 242 29.41 17.05 -16.61
CA PRO A 242 30.47 17.16 -15.61
C PRO A 242 29.96 17.54 -14.21
N GLU A 243 28.87 18.30 -14.12
CA GLU A 243 28.23 18.70 -12.85
C GLU A 243 27.62 17.52 -12.10
N GLN A 244 27.06 16.52 -12.81
CA GLN A 244 26.54 15.29 -12.20
C GLN A 244 27.70 14.43 -11.70
N LEU A 245 28.77 14.32 -12.48
CA LEU A 245 29.97 13.60 -12.05
C LEU A 245 30.60 14.23 -10.79
N GLN A 246 30.68 15.55 -10.73
CA GLN A 246 31.17 16.24 -9.54
C GLN A 246 30.27 15.97 -8.33
N HIS A 247 28.96 16.09 -8.51
CA HIS A 247 28.00 15.83 -7.43
C HIS A 247 28.10 14.40 -6.90
N ILE A 248 28.07 13.40 -7.77
CA ILE A 248 28.09 12.01 -7.33
C ILE A 248 29.43 11.64 -6.69
N SER A 249 30.54 12.20 -7.17
CA SER A 249 31.85 11.99 -6.55
C SER A 249 31.86 12.46 -5.09
N GLN A 250 31.21 13.59 -4.78
CA GLN A 250 31.06 14.09 -3.41
C GLN A 250 30.17 13.18 -2.54
N GLN A 251 29.15 12.56 -3.13
CA GLN A 251 28.26 11.65 -2.38
C GLN A 251 29.00 10.42 -1.84
N PHE A 252 30.03 9.95 -2.54
CA PHE A 252 30.81 8.77 -2.18
C PHE A 252 32.17 9.10 -1.53
N GLU A 253 32.49 10.38 -1.36
CA GLU A 253 33.76 10.81 -0.76
C GLU A 253 33.90 10.28 0.67
N HIS A 254 35.06 9.70 0.99
CA HIS A 254 35.40 9.11 2.29
C HIS A 254 34.52 7.92 2.74
N ARG A 255 33.83 7.24 1.81
CA ARG A 255 33.01 6.05 2.09
C ARG A 255 33.69 4.79 1.59
N ASN A 256 34.49 4.16 2.45
CA ASN A 256 35.33 3.01 2.10
C ASN A 256 34.57 1.69 1.87
N GLU A 257 33.30 1.67 2.22
CA GLU A 257 32.35 0.59 1.94
C GLU A 257 31.98 0.48 0.45
N PHE A 258 32.34 1.46 -0.38
CA PHE A 258 32.09 1.46 -1.81
C PHE A 258 33.39 1.45 -2.61
N GLU A 259 33.58 0.43 -3.45
CA GLU A 259 34.60 0.46 -4.49
C GLU A 259 34.02 1.14 -5.74
N VAL A 260 34.18 2.45 -5.83
CA VAL A 260 33.55 3.26 -6.87
C VAL A 260 34.24 3.10 -8.22
N ARG A 261 33.46 2.75 -9.24
CA ARG A 261 33.86 2.64 -10.64
C ARG A 261 32.94 3.51 -11.50
N ILE A 262 33.49 4.52 -12.17
CA ILE A 262 32.71 5.36 -13.09
C ILE A 262 32.59 4.67 -14.44
N ILE A 263 31.35 4.48 -14.89
CA ILE A 263 31.01 3.89 -16.18
C ILE A 263 30.41 4.98 -17.06
N GLU A 264 31.07 5.25 -18.19
CA GLU A 264 30.49 6.11 -19.22
C GLU A 264 29.23 5.46 -19.80
N ALA A 265 28.13 6.20 -19.75
CA ALA A 265 26.84 5.78 -20.26
C ALA A 265 26.90 5.53 -21.77
N CYS A 266 26.28 4.43 -22.22
CA CYS A 266 26.11 4.13 -23.63
C CYS A 266 25.31 5.24 -24.32
N GLN A 267 25.64 5.52 -25.59
CA GLN A 267 24.92 6.48 -26.41
C GLN A 267 24.09 5.74 -27.47
N HIS A 268 22.78 5.90 -27.40
CA HIS A 268 21.80 5.44 -28.37
C HIS A 268 20.87 6.62 -28.73
N THR A 269 20.16 6.51 -29.83
CA THR A 269 19.12 7.49 -30.21
C THR A 269 17.96 7.55 -29.20
N ASN A 270 17.80 6.52 -28.36
CA ASN A 270 16.74 6.40 -27.36
C ASN A 270 17.38 6.40 -25.97
N LYS A 271 17.10 7.43 -25.17
CA LYS A 271 17.69 7.60 -23.83
C LYS A 271 17.38 6.44 -22.87
N ALA A 272 16.24 5.75 -23.02
CA ALA A 272 15.94 4.59 -22.19
C ALA A 272 16.90 3.42 -22.48
N ARG A 273 17.30 3.27 -23.75
CA ARG A 273 18.32 2.31 -24.16
C ARG A 273 19.72 2.68 -23.70
N ASP A 274 20.03 3.98 -23.56
CA ASP A 274 21.31 4.43 -22.99
C ASP A 274 21.53 3.82 -21.62
N LEU A 275 20.54 3.96 -20.74
CA LEU A 275 20.62 3.45 -19.36
C LEU A 275 20.65 1.92 -19.35
N TRP A 276 19.73 1.26 -20.07
CA TRP A 276 19.69 -0.21 -20.09
C TRP A 276 20.99 -0.83 -20.60
N ASN A 277 21.54 -0.35 -21.73
CA ASN A 277 22.80 -0.86 -22.27
C ASN A 277 23.98 -0.61 -21.31
N SER A 278 23.95 0.51 -20.58
CA SER A 278 24.96 0.80 -19.55
C SER A 278 24.85 -0.18 -18.38
N ILE A 279 23.63 -0.56 -17.98
CA ILE A 279 23.38 -1.59 -16.98
C ILE A 279 23.89 -2.95 -17.46
N LEU A 280 23.61 -3.36 -18.70
CA LEU A 280 24.14 -4.61 -19.26
C LEU A 280 25.67 -4.65 -19.25
N LYS A 281 26.33 -3.53 -19.59
CA LYS A 281 27.79 -3.38 -19.49
C LYS A 281 28.30 -3.56 -18.06
N VAL A 282 27.60 -3.00 -17.08
CA VAL A 282 27.90 -3.20 -15.65
C VAL A 282 27.74 -4.66 -15.25
N ILE A 283 26.64 -5.31 -15.63
CA ILE A 283 26.39 -6.74 -15.30
C ILE A 283 27.47 -7.64 -15.91
N HIS A 284 27.87 -7.40 -17.17
CA HIS A 284 29.00 -8.13 -17.76
C HIS A 284 30.30 -7.95 -16.98
N SER A 285 30.59 -6.73 -16.53
CA SER A 285 31.77 -6.44 -15.71
C SER A 285 31.70 -7.19 -14.37
N ALA A 286 30.53 -7.20 -13.73
CA ALA A 286 30.31 -7.89 -12.47
C ALA A 286 30.54 -9.40 -12.58
N ILE A 287 30.01 -10.03 -13.65
CA ILE A 287 30.23 -11.45 -13.94
C ILE A 287 31.73 -11.74 -14.19
N GLN A 288 32.42 -10.86 -14.94
CA GLN A 288 33.85 -11.03 -15.22
C GLN A 288 34.72 -10.95 -13.96
N ASN A 289 34.31 -10.14 -12.99
CA ASN A 289 35.01 -9.99 -11.71
C ASN A 289 34.60 -11.04 -10.66
N ASP A 290 33.66 -11.92 -10.99
CA ASP A 290 33.06 -12.90 -10.06
C ASP A 290 32.36 -12.24 -8.85
N ASP A 291 31.82 -11.02 -9.04
CA ASP A 291 31.15 -10.26 -7.98
C ASP A 291 29.86 -10.98 -7.49
N ASP A 292 29.69 -11.17 -6.18
CA ASP A 292 28.49 -11.78 -5.58
C ASP A 292 27.33 -10.78 -5.39
N VAL A 293 27.68 -9.52 -5.16
CA VAL A 293 26.76 -8.40 -5.00
C VAL A 293 27.41 -7.14 -5.54
N ILE A 294 26.63 -6.33 -6.25
CA ILE A 294 27.08 -5.03 -6.76
C ILE A 294 26.06 -3.95 -6.43
N ILE A 295 26.52 -2.71 -6.47
CA ILE A 295 25.64 -1.54 -6.51
C ILE A 295 25.71 -0.93 -7.89
N ILE A 296 24.55 -0.70 -8.49
CA ILE A 296 24.40 0.16 -9.67
C ILE A 296 23.81 1.49 -9.20
N CYS A 297 24.49 2.57 -9.51
CA CYS A 297 24.10 3.92 -9.14
C CYS A 297 24.03 4.84 -10.36
N THR A 298 23.03 5.73 -10.43
CA THR A 298 23.03 6.82 -11.42
C THR A 298 23.71 8.07 -10.85
N ALA A 299 24.26 8.92 -11.71
CA ALA A 299 25.01 10.12 -11.31
C ALA A 299 24.17 11.23 -10.64
N ASP A 300 22.84 11.08 -10.62
CA ASP A 300 21.90 11.98 -9.93
C ASP A 300 21.40 11.44 -8.58
N HIS A 301 22.02 10.38 -8.07
CA HIS A 301 21.80 9.91 -6.69
C HIS A 301 22.31 10.92 -5.66
N GLU A 302 21.52 11.10 -4.59
CA GLU A 302 21.90 11.82 -3.38
C GLU A 302 21.58 10.98 -2.15
N PHE A 303 22.53 10.86 -1.22
CA PHE A 303 22.30 10.19 0.05
C PHE A 303 21.42 11.02 0.96
N THR A 304 20.43 10.40 1.58
CA THR A 304 19.63 11.06 2.62
C THR A 304 20.39 11.10 3.95
N GLY A 305 19.89 11.89 4.90
CA GLY A 305 20.42 11.91 6.27
C GLY A 305 20.33 10.55 7.01
N ASN A 306 19.54 9.60 6.50
CA ASN A 306 19.37 8.26 7.08
C ASN A 306 20.47 7.28 6.66
N TYR A 307 21.31 7.65 5.69
CA TYR A 307 22.43 6.81 5.31
C TYR A 307 23.38 6.55 6.49
N ARG A 308 23.64 5.28 6.79
CA ARG A 308 24.70 4.83 7.70
C ARG A 308 25.31 3.55 7.13
N LYS A 309 26.64 3.41 7.16
CA LYS A 309 27.36 2.21 6.68
C LYS A 309 26.77 0.93 7.26
N ALA A 310 26.64 0.85 8.57
CA ALA A 310 26.09 -0.32 9.27
C ALA A 310 24.65 -0.63 8.87
N TYR A 311 23.81 0.40 8.74
CA TYR A 311 22.44 0.24 8.30
C TYR A 311 22.37 -0.35 6.89
N LEU A 312 23.16 0.18 5.95
CA LEU A 312 23.20 -0.34 4.59
C LEU A 312 23.69 -1.79 4.55
N LEU A 313 24.87 -2.05 5.11
CA LEU A 313 25.52 -3.36 5.02
C LEU A 313 24.72 -4.46 5.70
N LYS A 314 24.15 -4.17 6.88
CA LYS A 314 23.21 -5.05 7.56
C LYS A 314 22.06 -5.45 6.64
N ASN A 315 21.37 -4.46 6.07
CA ASN A 315 20.21 -4.75 5.22
C ASN A 315 20.56 -5.45 3.91
N ILE A 316 21.77 -5.24 3.34
CA ILE A 316 22.24 -5.99 2.17
C ILE A 316 22.43 -7.47 2.52
N ILE A 317 23.10 -7.77 3.62
CA ILE A 317 23.38 -9.14 4.05
C ILE A 317 22.08 -9.87 4.38
N GLU A 318 21.20 -9.25 5.15
CA GLU A 318 19.92 -9.85 5.54
C GLU A 318 18.99 -10.02 4.33
N ALA A 319 18.96 -9.07 3.41
CA ALA A 319 18.23 -9.22 2.15
C ALA A 319 18.74 -10.40 1.32
N HIS A 320 20.06 -10.61 1.26
CA HIS A 320 20.62 -11.78 0.59
C HIS A 320 20.15 -13.09 1.25
N GLN A 321 20.16 -13.15 2.59
CA GLN A 321 19.66 -14.31 3.35
C GLN A 321 18.17 -14.58 3.11
N GLN A 322 17.39 -13.53 2.84
CA GLN A 322 15.98 -13.60 2.46
C GLN A 322 15.77 -13.94 0.96
N GLY A 323 16.84 -14.20 0.21
CA GLY A 323 16.77 -14.60 -1.20
C GLY A 323 16.38 -13.47 -2.15
N LEU A 324 16.70 -12.22 -1.80
CA LEU A 324 16.42 -11.07 -2.68
C LEU A 324 17.28 -11.12 -3.95
N ASN A 325 16.68 -10.64 -5.04
CA ASN A 325 17.37 -10.35 -6.30
C ASN A 325 17.78 -8.88 -6.39
N LEU A 326 16.98 -8.00 -5.76
CA LEU A 326 17.11 -6.55 -5.88
C LEU A 326 16.74 -5.87 -4.56
N LEU A 327 17.61 -4.99 -4.07
CA LEU A 327 17.34 -4.13 -2.92
C LEU A 327 17.54 -2.67 -3.33
N LEU A 328 16.52 -1.84 -3.09
CA LEU A 328 16.45 -0.46 -3.55
C LEU A 328 16.78 0.50 -2.40
N GLY A 329 17.67 1.47 -2.63
CA GLY A 329 18.04 2.48 -1.62
C GLY A 329 16.94 3.53 -1.37
N GLY A 330 16.06 3.71 -2.34
CA GLY A 330 14.90 4.59 -2.31
C GLY A 330 14.22 4.62 -3.68
N ILE A 331 12.95 5.03 -3.70
CA ILE A 331 12.09 5.02 -4.90
C ILE A 331 11.21 6.26 -4.94
N GLY A 332 10.87 6.71 -6.14
CA GLY A 332 9.96 7.85 -6.37
C GLY A 332 8.52 7.44 -6.68
N GLY A 333 8.22 6.16 -6.85
CA GLY A 333 6.85 5.68 -7.01
C GLY A 333 6.75 4.18 -6.83
N PHE A 334 5.57 3.71 -6.41
CA PHE A 334 5.21 2.29 -6.30
C PHE A 334 3.68 2.15 -6.25
N GLU A 335 3.15 0.98 -6.58
CA GLU A 335 1.72 0.68 -6.41
C GLU A 335 1.40 0.23 -4.98
N GLN A 336 2.02 -0.86 -4.52
CA GLN A 336 1.76 -1.47 -3.23
C GLN A 336 3.06 -1.88 -2.53
N ALA A 337 3.02 -1.94 -1.19
CA ALA A 337 4.15 -2.38 -0.38
C ALA A 337 3.69 -3.21 0.83
N VAL A 338 4.56 -4.11 1.29
CA VAL A 338 4.33 -4.94 2.48
C VAL A 338 5.54 -4.80 3.41
N PRO A 339 5.34 -4.35 4.67
CA PRO A 339 6.40 -4.40 5.67
C PRO A 339 6.87 -5.84 5.88
N VAL A 340 8.18 -6.07 5.69
CA VAL A 340 8.80 -7.40 5.85
C VAL A 340 9.67 -7.40 7.09
N THR A 341 10.48 -6.38 7.27
CA THR A 341 11.24 -6.16 8.52
C THR A 341 11.07 -4.71 8.98
N LYS A 342 11.72 -4.36 10.09
CA LYS A 342 11.79 -2.97 10.56
C LYS A 342 12.32 -1.99 9.50
N ASN A 343 13.20 -2.46 8.60
CA ASN A 343 13.96 -1.59 7.70
C ASN A 343 13.73 -1.89 6.21
N ARG A 344 12.90 -2.88 5.88
CA ARG A 344 12.67 -3.34 4.50
C ARG A 344 11.19 -3.56 4.24
N LEU A 345 10.72 -3.04 3.12
CA LEU A 345 9.39 -3.32 2.60
C LEU A 345 9.52 -3.99 1.24
N TRP A 346 8.78 -5.09 1.05
CA TRP A 346 8.51 -5.61 -0.28
C TRP A 346 7.68 -4.58 -1.06
N THR A 347 7.93 -4.46 -2.36
CA THR A 347 7.21 -3.52 -3.24
C THR A 347 6.77 -4.21 -4.54
N ASP A 348 5.53 -3.98 -4.99
CA ASP A 348 5.01 -4.59 -6.22
C ASP A 348 5.66 -3.99 -7.46
N THR A 349 5.48 -2.68 -7.63
CA THR A 349 6.15 -1.91 -8.68
C THR A 349 7.04 -0.86 -8.07
N PHE A 350 8.01 -0.37 -8.85
CA PHE A 350 8.78 0.79 -8.45
C PHE A 350 9.19 1.66 -9.64
N GLN A 351 9.49 2.92 -9.36
CA GLN A 351 10.01 3.88 -10.33
C GLN A 351 11.04 4.79 -9.67
N ARG A 352 11.93 5.35 -10.50
CA ARG A 352 12.98 6.30 -10.12
C ARG A 352 13.91 5.71 -9.07
N ALA A 353 14.52 4.56 -9.34
CA ALA A 353 15.54 3.99 -8.45
C ALA A 353 16.95 4.37 -8.90
N GLN A 354 17.63 5.25 -8.16
CA GLN A 354 19.01 5.68 -8.49
C GLN A 354 20.07 4.79 -7.85
N PHE A 355 19.71 4.04 -6.80
CA PHE A 355 20.63 3.22 -6.03
C PHE A 355 20.05 1.80 -5.91
N MET A 356 20.64 0.87 -6.63
CA MET A 356 20.17 -0.52 -6.72
C MET A 356 21.28 -1.48 -6.31
N VAL A 357 21.02 -2.28 -5.27
CA VAL A 357 21.86 -3.42 -4.90
C VAL A 357 21.34 -4.63 -5.65
N ILE A 358 22.20 -5.27 -6.43
CA ILE A 358 21.85 -6.41 -7.28
C ILE A 358 22.69 -7.62 -6.87
N TYR A 359 22.02 -8.75 -6.65
CA TYR A 359 22.67 -10.00 -6.25
C TYR A 359 22.95 -10.89 -7.46
N LYS A 360 24.07 -11.62 -7.42
CA LYS A 360 24.56 -12.50 -8.49
C LYS A 360 23.52 -13.45 -9.10
N PRO A 361 22.60 -14.09 -8.34
CA PRO A 361 21.57 -14.94 -8.93
C PRO A 361 20.67 -14.24 -9.97
N PHE A 362 20.62 -12.90 -9.96
CA PHE A 362 19.79 -12.11 -10.86
C PHE A 362 20.52 -11.58 -12.09
N PHE A 363 21.86 -11.67 -12.15
CA PHE A 363 22.66 -11.11 -13.23
C PHE A 363 22.28 -11.68 -14.60
N GLN A 364 22.16 -13.01 -14.71
CA GLN A 364 21.83 -13.65 -15.98
C GLN A 364 20.42 -13.28 -16.45
N ASN A 365 19.46 -13.19 -15.53
CA ASN A 365 18.10 -12.73 -15.84
C ASN A 365 18.12 -11.32 -16.45
N ILE A 366 18.96 -10.41 -15.94
CA ILE A 366 19.11 -9.05 -16.49
C ILE A 366 19.68 -9.09 -17.91
N LEU A 367 20.68 -9.94 -18.18
CA LEU A 367 21.28 -10.06 -19.52
C LEU A 367 20.31 -10.66 -20.54
N ASP A 368 19.44 -11.58 -20.12
CA ASP A 368 18.50 -12.28 -20.99
C ASP A 368 17.19 -11.52 -21.22
N GLU A 369 16.94 -10.44 -20.47
CA GLU A 369 15.68 -9.70 -20.53
C GLU A 369 15.56 -8.89 -21.85
N PRO A 370 14.49 -9.10 -22.64
CA PRO A 370 14.25 -8.32 -23.84
C PRO A 370 13.92 -6.86 -23.53
N PHE A 371 14.54 -5.93 -24.26
CA PHE A 371 14.33 -4.50 -24.10
C PHE A 371 13.91 -3.81 -25.42
N SER A 372 12.70 -3.30 -25.44
CA SER A 372 12.08 -2.56 -26.54
C SER A 372 12.26 -1.04 -26.38
N ASP A 373 11.90 -0.27 -27.41
CA ASP A 373 12.04 1.20 -27.38
C ASP A 373 11.06 1.91 -26.45
N ASN A 374 9.98 1.23 -26.03
CA ASN A 374 8.98 1.77 -25.11
C ASN A 374 9.26 1.40 -23.64
N ASP A 375 10.29 0.59 -23.39
CA ASP A 375 10.62 0.13 -22.06
C ASP A 375 11.41 1.17 -21.28
N THR A 376 11.32 1.10 -19.96
CA THR A 376 12.20 1.82 -19.03
C THR A 376 12.90 0.82 -18.13
N ALA A 377 14.11 1.13 -17.68
CA ALA A 377 14.88 0.23 -16.82
C ALA A 377 14.11 -0.11 -15.53
N ASP A 378 13.52 0.88 -14.86
CA ASP A 378 12.74 0.67 -13.64
C ASP A 378 11.56 -0.27 -13.87
N ALA A 379 10.78 -0.05 -14.95
CA ALA A 379 9.64 -0.91 -15.28
C ALA A 379 10.09 -2.35 -15.53
N LYS A 380 11.21 -2.54 -16.24
CA LYS A 380 11.78 -3.88 -16.48
C LYS A 380 12.21 -4.56 -15.20
N PHE A 381 13.02 -3.91 -14.38
CA PHE A 381 13.41 -4.48 -13.09
C PHE A 381 12.20 -4.80 -12.20
N SER A 382 11.19 -3.93 -12.23
CA SER A 382 9.93 -4.11 -11.52
C SER A 382 9.20 -5.38 -11.99
N GLU A 383 9.15 -5.67 -13.28
CA GLU A 383 8.48 -6.84 -13.85
C GLU A 383 9.27 -8.15 -13.68
N MET A 384 10.60 -8.08 -13.79
CA MET A 384 11.48 -9.24 -13.85
C MET A 384 11.53 -10.09 -12.57
N THR A 385 11.25 -9.51 -11.40
CA THR A 385 11.32 -10.24 -10.13
C THR A 385 10.31 -9.76 -9.09
N SER A 386 9.76 -10.71 -8.34
CA SER A 386 9.01 -10.44 -7.11
C SER A 386 9.91 -10.42 -5.87
N ASN A 387 11.16 -10.86 -5.96
CA ASN A 387 12.12 -10.87 -4.85
C ASN A 387 12.85 -9.52 -4.77
N LYS A 388 12.08 -8.47 -4.55
CA LYS A 388 12.56 -7.09 -4.49
C LYS A 388 12.01 -6.36 -3.28
N MET A 389 12.85 -5.53 -2.66
CA MET A 389 12.48 -4.70 -1.53
C MET A 389 13.10 -3.33 -1.65
N VAL A 390 12.52 -2.38 -0.92
CA VAL A 390 13.08 -1.05 -0.70
C VAL A 390 13.48 -0.88 0.76
N LEU A 391 14.60 -0.21 0.98
CA LEU A 391 15.02 0.24 2.30
C LEU A 391 14.08 1.31 2.81
N TYR A 392 13.65 1.21 4.07
CA TYR A 392 12.94 2.29 4.74
C TYR A 392 13.46 2.46 6.19
N PRO A 393 13.93 3.65 6.58
CA PRO A 393 13.94 4.89 5.80
C PRO A 393 14.86 4.85 4.57
N PHE A 394 14.50 5.63 3.53
CA PHE A 394 15.31 5.75 2.31
C PHE A 394 16.70 6.24 2.64
N ILE A 395 17.71 5.65 1.99
CA ILE A 395 19.09 6.15 1.99
C ILE A 395 19.44 6.88 0.71
N SER A 396 18.61 6.77 -0.33
CA SER A 396 18.84 7.33 -1.66
C SER A 396 17.61 8.12 -2.12
N VAL A 397 17.85 9.29 -2.68
CA VAL A 397 16.88 10.08 -3.44
C VAL A 397 17.53 10.59 -4.74
N GLN A 398 16.72 11.16 -5.62
CA GLN A 398 17.18 11.77 -6.87
C GLN A 398 17.36 13.29 -6.70
N LYS A 399 18.55 13.79 -7.04
CA LYS A 399 18.80 15.22 -7.17
C LYS A 399 18.29 15.74 -8.51
N ASP A 400 17.52 16.82 -8.46
CA ASP A 400 17.07 17.53 -9.66
C ASP A 400 18.12 18.56 -10.10
N PHE A 401 18.70 18.36 -11.30
CA PHE A 401 19.64 19.29 -11.93
C PHE A 401 18.96 20.30 -12.87
N GLY A 402 17.62 20.31 -12.97
CA GLY A 402 16.85 21.25 -13.78
C GLY A 402 16.84 20.97 -15.29
N TYR A 403 17.61 20.00 -15.76
CA TYR A 403 17.67 19.57 -17.16
C TYR A 403 17.08 18.19 -17.38
N SER A 404 16.18 17.70 -16.51
CA SER A 404 15.51 16.42 -16.72
C SER A 404 14.79 16.47 -18.07
N GLY A 405 15.47 15.99 -19.12
CA GLY A 405 14.99 15.89 -20.49
C GLY A 405 13.94 14.79 -20.65
N ILE A 406 13.15 14.61 -19.59
CA ILE A 406 11.84 14.02 -19.49
C ILE A 406 10.89 15.20 -19.24
N ALA A 407 10.95 16.20 -20.13
CA ALA A 407 9.74 16.94 -20.43
C ALA A 407 8.83 15.90 -21.12
N ASN A 408 7.81 15.41 -20.40
CA ASN A 408 6.82 14.42 -20.85
C ASN A 408 7.23 12.92 -20.72
N SER A 409 7.42 12.40 -19.50
CA SER A 409 7.04 11.00 -19.23
C SER A 409 5.63 10.99 -18.67
N ASP A 410 4.84 10.01 -19.08
CA ASP A 410 3.36 10.00 -19.11
C ASP A 410 2.62 9.98 -17.76
N HIS A 411 3.22 10.44 -16.66
CA HIS A 411 2.60 10.43 -15.35
C HIS A 411 2.69 11.82 -14.69
N GLU A 412 1.65 12.63 -14.97
CA GLU A 412 1.35 13.95 -14.40
C GLU A 412 2.25 15.13 -14.85
N PRO A 413 1.86 15.88 -15.90
CA PRO A 413 2.55 17.11 -16.26
C PRO A 413 2.50 18.13 -15.11
N GLY A 414 3.67 18.48 -14.57
CA GLY A 414 3.84 19.59 -13.62
C GLY A 414 4.51 19.25 -12.28
N ARG A 415 4.67 17.96 -11.92
CA ARG A 415 5.35 17.58 -10.67
C ARG A 415 6.87 17.55 -10.81
N LYS A 416 7.55 18.00 -9.76
CA LYS A 416 9.02 17.97 -9.68
C LYS A 416 9.50 16.63 -9.14
N ILE A 417 10.73 16.25 -9.50
CA ILE A 417 11.36 14.99 -9.05
C ILE A 417 11.31 14.81 -7.51
N PRO A 418 11.59 15.82 -6.68
CA PRO A 418 11.52 15.66 -5.21
C PRO A 418 10.13 15.29 -4.69
N GLU A 419 9.07 15.79 -5.32
CA GLU A 419 7.69 15.56 -4.88
C GLU A 419 7.29 14.07 -4.99
N HIS A 420 7.88 13.35 -5.95
CA HIS A 420 7.67 11.90 -6.12
C HIS A 420 8.28 11.09 -4.95
N PHE A 421 9.48 11.46 -4.51
CA PHE A 421 10.12 10.83 -3.35
C PHE A 421 9.42 11.19 -2.04
N GLU A 422 8.93 12.43 -1.90
CA GLU A 422 8.15 12.85 -0.73
C GLU A 422 6.85 12.06 -0.61
N ASP A 423 6.10 11.88 -1.70
CA ASP A 423 4.89 11.05 -1.72
C ASP A 423 5.18 9.59 -1.36
N SER A 424 6.19 9.00 -2.01
CA SER A 424 6.60 7.62 -1.71
C SER A 424 7.03 7.45 -0.26
N ASN A 425 7.80 8.41 0.27
CA ASN A 425 8.22 8.43 1.66
C ASN A 425 7.03 8.54 2.62
N LEU A 426 6.04 9.39 2.33
CA LEU A 426 4.83 9.53 3.14
C LEU A 426 4.02 8.23 3.17
N ARG A 427 3.86 7.57 2.02
CA ARG A 427 3.11 6.32 1.90
C ARG A 427 3.79 5.17 2.64
N LEU A 428 5.11 5.00 2.50
CA LEU A 428 5.87 3.99 3.25
C LEU A 428 5.95 4.29 4.75
N ASN A 429 6.08 5.57 5.14
CA ASN A 429 5.99 5.99 6.54
C ASN A 429 4.66 5.57 7.16
N THR A 430 3.57 5.81 6.42
CA THR A 430 2.20 5.49 6.85
C THR A 430 2.04 3.99 7.09
N LEU A 431 2.50 3.14 6.16
CA LEU A 431 2.51 1.68 6.33
C LEU A 431 3.37 1.22 7.50
N THR A 432 4.57 1.78 7.64
CA THR A 432 5.52 1.41 8.70
C THR A 432 4.98 1.78 10.08
N ASN A 433 4.38 2.97 10.22
CA ASN A 433 3.75 3.40 11.47
C ASN A 433 2.53 2.54 11.82
N ALA A 434 1.72 2.16 10.83
CA ALA A 434 0.62 1.23 11.05
C ALA A 434 1.12 -0.15 11.51
N ASP A 435 2.15 -0.71 10.88
CA ASP A 435 2.73 -2.00 11.27
C ASP A 435 3.29 -1.98 12.69
N GLN A 436 4.05 -0.94 13.03
CA GLN A 436 4.57 -0.76 14.39
C GLN A 436 3.45 -0.64 15.43
N LYS A 437 2.41 0.16 15.14
CA LYS A 437 1.25 0.33 16.03
C LYS A 437 0.58 -1.00 16.33
N TYR A 438 0.22 -1.78 15.30
CA TYR A 438 -0.54 -3.01 15.50
C TYR A 438 0.31 -4.15 16.05
N LYS A 439 1.60 -4.27 15.68
CA LYS A 439 2.53 -5.19 16.34
C LYS A 439 2.65 -4.90 17.85
N ALA A 440 2.75 -3.62 18.23
CA ALA A 440 2.79 -3.24 19.64
C ALA A 440 1.49 -3.60 20.39
N MET A 441 0.33 -3.43 19.76
CA MET A 441 -0.96 -3.83 20.33
C MET A 441 -1.05 -5.35 20.53
N ASP A 442 -0.61 -6.14 19.56
CA ASP A 442 -0.62 -7.61 19.66
C ASP A 442 0.27 -8.12 20.81
N ILE A 443 1.46 -7.52 20.99
CA ILE A 443 2.36 -7.85 22.11
C ILE A 443 1.71 -7.50 23.46
N GLN A 444 1.09 -6.33 23.57
CA GLN A 444 0.39 -5.92 24.80
C GLN A 444 -0.76 -6.88 25.15
N MET A 445 -1.54 -7.30 24.17
CA MET A 445 -2.65 -8.25 24.39
C MET A 445 -2.14 -9.64 24.77
N SER A 446 -1.07 -10.11 24.14
CA SER A 446 -0.45 -11.40 24.46
C SER A 446 0.07 -11.42 25.91
N ASN A 447 0.73 -10.35 26.33
CA ASN A 447 1.22 -10.20 27.71
C ASN A 447 0.08 -10.11 28.73
N LYS A 448 -1.01 -9.42 28.40
CA LYS A 448 -2.18 -9.33 29.28
C LYS A 448 -2.86 -10.69 29.47
N THR A 449 -2.98 -11.47 28.40
CA THR A 449 -3.55 -12.83 28.44
C THR A 449 -2.71 -13.77 29.32
N LEU A 450 -1.38 -13.65 29.24
CA LEU A 450 -0.45 -14.41 30.10
C LEU A 450 -0.54 -14.00 31.59
N MET A 451 -0.81 -12.72 31.89
CA MET A 451 -1.00 -12.26 33.27
C MET A 451 -2.37 -12.61 33.85
N GLU A 452 -3.42 -12.72 33.03
CA GLU A 452 -4.77 -13.10 33.47
C GLU A 452 -4.94 -14.63 33.63
N HIS A 453 -4.03 -15.43 33.06
CA HIS A 453 -3.95 -16.88 33.27
C HIS A 453 -2.52 -17.37 33.56
N PRO A 454 -1.93 -17.11 34.75
CA PRO A 454 -0.54 -17.45 35.07
C PRO A 454 -0.23 -18.95 35.25
N GLY A 455 -1.13 -19.86 34.88
CA GLY A 455 -0.96 -21.28 35.14
C GLY A 455 -2.16 -22.11 34.67
N LEU A 456 -2.00 -22.68 33.48
CA LEU A 456 -2.61 -23.94 33.06
C LEU A 456 -1.49 -24.83 32.52
#